data_AF-A0A2X4SUD5-F1
#
_entry.id   AF-A0A2X4SUD5-F1
#
_cell.length_a   1.000
_cell.length_b   1.000
_cell.length_c   1.000
_cell.angle_alpha   90.00
_cell.angle_beta   90.00
_cell.angle_gamma   90.00
#
_symmetry.space_group_name_H-M   'P 1'
#
loop_
_entity.id
_entity.type
_entity.pdbx_description
1 polymer ?
#
loop_
_entity_poly.entity_id
_entity_poly.type
_entity_poly.pdbx_seq_one_letter_code
_entity_poly.pdbx_strand_id
1 'polypeptide(L)'
;MFLTMLVDLDHLFAIPIFDPNRCSIGFHPLHSYWAIVVYLVMCFLPYKRWGLPWWLRAVGIGLLFHMITDFQDYYLWRYLYSLV
;
A
#
# COMPACT_ATOMS: atom_id res chain seq x y z
N MET A 1 -4.01 -11.12 -0.77
CA MET A 1 -4.05 -10.33 0.47
C MET A 1 -2.93 -10.73 1.41
N PHE A 2 -2.86 -11.95 1.96
CA PHE A 2 -1.77 -12.30 2.91
C PHE A 2 -0.34 -12.04 2.39
N LEU A 3 -0.03 -12.44 1.15
CA LEU A 3 1.32 -12.21 0.59
C LEU A 3 1.62 -10.73 0.28
N THR A 4 0.61 -9.91 0.02
CA THR A 4 0.81 -8.49 -0.27
C THR A 4 1.13 -7.68 0.99
N MET A 5 0.90 -8.24 2.18
CA MET A 5 1.32 -7.66 3.47
C MET A 5 2.85 -7.57 3.61
N LEU A 6 3.61 -8.32 2.79
CA LEU A 6 5.08 -8.20 2.75
C LEU A 6 5.56 -6.81 2.30
N VAL A 7 4.66 -5.97 1.76
CA VAL A 7 4.96 -4.58 1.42
C VAL A 7 5.45 -3.78 2.64
N ASP A 8 4.95 -4.09 3.84
CA ASP A 8 5.34 -3.44 5.10
C ASP A 8 6.79 -3.69 5.51
N LEU A 9 7.50 -4.60 4.85
CA LEU A 9 8.94 -4.77 5.09
C LEU A 9 9.73 -3.49 4.79
N ASP A 10 9.18 -2.57 4.00
CA ASP A 10 9.79 -1.26 3.78
C ASP A 10 9.77 -0.34 5.02
N HIS A 11 9.01 -0.67 6.07
CA HIS A 11 9.05 0.00 7.36
C HIS A 11 10.39 -0.16 8.08
N LEU A 12 11.12 -1.25 7.79
CA LEU A 12 12.44 -1.50 8.37
C LEU A 12 13.48 -0.44 7.95
N PHE A 13 13.19 0.35 6.90
CA PHE A 13 14.04 1.46 6.47
C PHE A 13 13.77 2.77 7.20
N ALA A 14 12.75 2.83 8.06
CA ALA A 14 12.41 4.05 8.80
C ALA A 14 13.17 4.19 10.12
N ILE A 15 13.44 5.43 10.51
CA ILE A 15 14.00 5.79 11.82
C ILE A 15 13.09 6.84 12.46
N PRO A 16 12.42 6.54 13.58
CA PRO A 16 12.36 5.23 14.26
C PRO A 16 11.55 4.21 13.45
N ILE A 17 11.81 2.91 13.67
CA ILE A 17 11.08 1.83 12.96
C ILE A 17 9.59 1.92 13.27
N PHE A 18 9.22 2.01 14.56
CA PHE A 18 7.84 2.17 15.00
C PHE A 18 7.55 3.62 15.42
N ASP A 19 6.54 4.24 14.82
CA ASP A 19 6.04 5.57 15.18
C ASP A 19 4.52 5.64 14.95
N PRO A 20 3.69 5.73 16.01
CA PRO A 20 2.23 5.79 15.88
C PRO A 20 1.74 7.13 15.29
N ASN A 21 2.60 8.14 15.19
CA ASN A 21 2.25 9.45 14.67
C ASN A 21 2.67 9.66 13.21
N ARG A 22 3.23 8.64 12.56
CA ARG A 22 3.67 8.70 11.17
C ARG A 22 2.65 8.07 10.22
N CYS A 23 2.31 8.79 9.15
CA CYS A 23 1.54 8.22 8.05
C CYS A 23 2.48 7.41 7.16
N SER A 24 2.17 6.13 6.89
CA SER A 24 2.97 5.27 6.01
C SER A 24 2.97 5.77 4.56
N ILE A 25 1.80 6.23 4.09
CA ILE A 25 1.58 6.71 2.71
C ILE A 25 2.46 7.93 2.43
N GLY A 26 3.31 7.81 1.40
CA GLY A 26 4.25 8.84 0.99
C GLY A 26 5.55 8.88 1.79
N PHE A 27 5.65 8.14 2.90
CA PHE A 27 6.86 8.10 3.73
C PHE A 27 7.78 6.93 3.35
N HIS A 28 7.24 5.72 3.23
CA HIS A 28 8.05 4.54 2.93
C HIS A 28 8.19 4.28 1.42
N PRO A 29 9.28 3.63 0.96
CA PRO A 29 9.54 3.44 -0.47
C PRO A 29 8.41 2.74 -1.25
N LEU A 30 7.85 1.66 -0.72
CA LEU A 30 6.76 0.89 -1.35
C LEU A 30 5.38 1.51 -1.05
N HIS A 31 5.30 2.37 -0.04
CA HIS A 31 4.14 3.22 0.24
C HIS A 31 4.20 4.59 -0.46
N SER A 32 5.18 4.80 -1.35
CA SER A 32 5.33 6.06 -2.08
C SER A 32 4.23 6.25 -3.13
N TYR A 33 3.90 7.51 -3.47
CA TYR A 33 2.92 7.81 -4.51
C TYR A 33 3.27 7.18 -5.86
N TRP A 34 4.56 7.07 -6.17
CA TRP A 34 5.04 6.38 -7.38
C TRP A 34 4.73 4.88 -7.35
N ALA A 35 4.97 4.21 -6.22
CA ALA A 35 4.64 2.80 -6.04
C ALA A 35 3.13 2.55 -6.16
N ILE A 36 2.30 3.41 -5.54
CA ILE A 36 0.84 3.34 -5.63
C ILE A 36 0.35 3.45 -7.08
N VAL A 37 0.93 4.38 -7.87
CA VAL A 37 0.61 4.49 -9.31
C VAL A 37 0.98 3.20 -10.06
N VAL A 38 2.11 2.59 -9.76
CA VAL A 38 2.49 1.28 -10.36
C VAL A 38 1.45 0.21 -10.01
N TYR A 39 1.01 0.12 -8.75
CA TYR A 39 0.00 -0.85 -8.32
C TYR A 39 -1.34 -0.62 -9.03
N LEU A 40 -1.72 0.64 -9.24
CA LEU A 40 -2.89 1.02 -10.01
C LEU A 40 -2.77 0.60 -11.48
N VAL A 41 -1.63 0.86 -12.11
CA VAL A 41 -1.37 0.45 -13.49
C VAL A 41 -1.47 -1.07 -13.62
N MET A 42 -0.92 -1.83 -12.67
CA MET A 42 -1.03 -3.30 -12.64
C MET A 42 -2.51 -3.74 -12.73
N CYS A 43 -3.46 -3.05 -12.12
CA CYS A 43 -4.88 -3.43 -12.23
C CYS A 43 -5.41 -3.46 -13.68
N PHE A 44 -4.89 -2.59 -14.56
CA PHE A 44 -5.43 -2.35 -15.90
C PHE A 44 -4.54 -2.86 -17.05
N LEU A 45 -3.39 -3.48 -16.77
CA LEU A 45 -2.52 -4.00 -17.82
C LEU A 45 -3.21 -5.09 -18.67
N PRO A 46 -2.93 -5.16 -19.99
CA PRO A 46 -3.48 -6.16 -20.89
C PRO A 46 -2.69 -7.48 -20.79
N TYR A 47 -2.71 -8.13 -19.62
CA TYR A 47 -1.89 -9.29 -19.26
C TYR A 47 -1.83 -10.39 -20.33
N LYS A 48 -2.99 -10.82 -20.84
CA LYS A 48 -3.06 -11.87 -21.88
C LYS A 48 -2.37 -11.45 -23.19
N ARG A 49 -2.51 -10.19 -23.59
CA ARG A 49 -1.90 -9.66 -24.82
C ARG A 49 -0.38 -9.60 -24.70
N TRP A 50 0.14 -9.34 -23.49
CA TRP A 50 1.57 -9.22 -23.22
C TRP A 50 2.21 -10.52 -22.73
N GLY A 51 1.48 -11.63 -22.69
CA GLY A 51 1.99 -12.92 -22.19
C GLY A 51 2.34 -12.92 -20.71
N LEU A 52 1.83 -11.95 -19.94
CA LEU A 52 2.08 -11.83 -18.50
C LEU A 52 1.10 -12.69 -17.70
N PRO A 53 1.53 -13.19 -16.52
CA PRO A 53 0.64 -13.99 -15.68
C PRO A 53 -0.52 -13.15 -15.12
N TRP A 54 -1.71 -13.73 -15.10
CA TRP A 54 -2.93 -13.05 -14.65
C TRP A 54 -2.90 -12.65 -13.17
N TRP A 55 -2.15 -13.39 -12.34
CA TRP A 55 -2.10 -13.18 -10.90
C TRP A 55 -1.43 -11.85 -10.51
N LEU A 56 -0.66 -11.22 -11.40
CA LEU A 56 -0.10 -9.89 -11.18
C LEU A 56 -1.20 -8.83 -10.98
N ARG A 57 -2.37 -9.01 -11.60
CA ARG A 57 -3.53 -8.14 -11.35
C ARG A 57 -3.99 -8.24 -9.90
N ALA A 58 -4.06 -9.46 -9.37
CA ALA A 58 -4.46 -9.72 -7.99
C ALA A 58 -3.44 -9.16 -7.00
N VAL A 59 -2.14 -9.17 -7.34
CA VAL A 59 -1.09 -8.49 -6.57
C VAL A 59 -1.32 -6.98 -6.54
N GLY A 60 -1.55 -6.34 -7.69
CA GLY A 60 -1.83 -4.90 -7.76
C GLY A 60 -3.07 -4.51 -6.93
N ILE A 61 -4.16 -5.28 -7.05
CA ILE A 61 -5.38 -5.07 -6.23
C ILE A 61 -5.06 -5.23 -4.74
N GLY A 62 -4.29 -6.24 -4.35
CA GLY A 62 -3.94 -6.46 -2.95
C GLY A 62 -3.06 -5.38 -2.36
N LEU A 63 -2.10 -4.88 -3.14
CA LEU A 63 -1.26 -3.76 -2.71
C LEU A 63 -2.09 -2.47 -2.61
N LEU A 64 -2.97 -2.16 -3.55
CA LEU A 64 -3.87 -1.01 -3.42
C LEU A 64 -4.79 -1.11 -2.21
N PHE A 65 -5.34 -2.29 -1.93
CA PHE A 65 -6.19 -2.50 -0.75
C PHE A 65 -5.40 -2.27 0.54
N HIS A 66 -4.14 -2.70 0.59
CA HIS A 66 -3.22 -2.40 1.68
C HIS A 66 -3.00 -0.89 1.87
N MET A 67 -2.74 -0.15 0.78
CA MET A 67 -2.59 1.31 0.85
C MET A 67 -3.86 2.00 1.35
N ILE A 68 -5.03 1.50 0.99
CA ILE A 68 -6.31 2.01 1.48
C ILE A 68 -6.45 1.75 2.98
N THR A 69 -6.09 0.55 3.46
CA THR A 69 -6.15 0.23 4.89
C THR A 69 -5.15 1.06 5.71
N ASP A 70 -3.95 1.32 5.19
CA ASP A 70 -2.96 2.22 5.82
C ASP A 70 -3.45 3.67 5.92
N PHE A 71 -4.03 4.18 4.83
CA PHE A 71 -4.64 5.50 4.82
C PHE A 71 -5.79 5.57 5.82
N GLN A 72 -6.68 4.58 5.82
CA GLN A 72 -7.80 4.50 6.75
C GLN A 72 -7.31 4.40 8.19
N ASP A 73 -6.28 3.60 8.48
CA ASP A 73 -5.75 3.43 9.83
C ASP A 73 -5.25 4.77 10.39
N TYR A 74 -4.47 5.52 9.60
CA TYR A 74 -3.95 6.79 10.07
C TYR A 74 -5.00 7.90 10.13
N TYR A 75 -5.79 8.12 9.07
CA TYR A 75 -6.67 9.29 8.99
C TYR A 75 -8.03 9.07 9.68
N LEU A 76 -8.68 7.92 9.45
CA LEU A 76 -10.01 7.67 10.01
C LEU A 76 -9.95 7.52 11.51
N TRP A 77 -9.01 6.72 12.04
CA TRP A 77 -8.92 6.53 13.49
C TRP A 77 -8.53 7.81 14.19
N ARG A 78 -7.53 8.56 13.70
CA ARG A 78 -7.17 9.85 14.29
C ARG A 78 -8.33 10.84 14.29
N TYR A 79 -9.11 10.89 13.21
CA TYR A 79 -10.32 11.70 13.18
C TYR A 79 -11.32 11.25 14.24
N LEU A 80 -11.62 9.96 14.35
CA LEU A 80 -12.55 9.43 15.36
C LEU A 80 -12.06 9.68 16.79
N TYR A 81 -10.77 9.50 17.08
CA TYR A 81 -10.17 9.79 18.38
C TYR A 81 -10.23 11.28 18.74
N SER A 82 -10.27 12.18 17.76
CA SER A 82 -10.39 13.63 18.02
C SER A 82 -11.80 14.09 18.42
N LEU A 83 -12.81 13.21 18.28
CA LEU A 83 -14.21 13.50 18.56
C LEU A 83 -14.68 13.05 19.96
N VAL A 84 -13.82 12.37 20.72
CA VAL A 84 -14.05 11.87 22.09
C VAL A 84 -13.06 12.49 23.05
#